data_AF-A0AAZ1X9N2-F1
#
_entry.id   AF-A0AAZ1X9N2-F1
#
_cell.length_a   1.000
_cell.length_b   1.000
_cell.length_c   1.000
_cell.angle_alpha   90.00
_cell.angle_beta   90.00
_cell.angle_gamma   90.00
#
_symmetry.space_group_name_H-M   'P 1'
#
loop_
_entity.id
_entity.type
_entity.pdbx_description
1 polymer ?
#
loop_
_entity_poly.entity_id
_entity_poly.type
_entity_poly.pdbx_seq_one_letter_code
_entity_poly.pdbx_strand_id
1 'polypeptide(L)'
;MGCTLSAEERAALDRSKAIEKNLKEDGLTAAKDVKLLLLGAGESGKSTIVKQMKIIHEDGFSGDDVKQYKPVVYSNTIQSLAAIVRAMDTLGLEYGDKERKV
;
A
#
# COMPACT_ATOMS: atom_id res chain seq x y z
N MET A 1 -32.88 20.28 -41.06
CA MET A 1 -33.34 20.37 -39.66
C MET A 1 -33.61 18.97 -39.14
N GLY A 2 -33.08 18.63 -37.96
CA GLY A 2 -33.66 17.59 -37.12
C GLY A 2 -33.15 16.16 -37.30
N CYS A 3 -31.85 15.90 -37.21
CA CYS A 3 -31.41 14.59 -36.72
C CYS A 3 -31.76 14.54 -35.23
N THR A 4 -32.83 13.81 -34.90
CA THR A 4 -33.16 13.50 -33.52
C THR A 4 -32.14 12.47 -33.04
N LEU A 5 -31.28 12.86 -32.10
CA LEU A 5 -30.40 11.91 -31.41
C LEU A 5 -31.29 10.85 -30.74
N SER A 6 -30.91 9.58 -30.88
CA SER A 6 -31.60 8.52 -30.16
C SER A 6 -31.47 8.74 -28.65
N ALA A 7 -32.40 8.18 -27.88
CA ALA A 7 -32.36 8.28 -26.41
C ALA A 7 -31.03 7.75 -25.83
N GLU A 8 -30.45 6.73 -26.48
CA GLU A 8 -29.15 6.16 -26.11
C GLU A 8 -27.99 7.10 -26.39
N GLU A 9 -27.98 7.78 -27.55
CA GLU A 9 -26.96 8.76 -27.90
C GLU A 9 -26.99 9.97 -26.95
N ARG A 10 -28.19 10.38 -26.52
CA ARG A 10 -28.34 11.47 -25.54
C ARG A 10 -27.87 11.05 -24.15
N ALA A 11 -28.22 9.84 -23.71
CA ALA A 11 -27.72 9.30 -22.44
C ALA A 11 -26.20 9.05 -22.45
N ALA A 12 -25.63 8.68 -23.59
CA ALA A 12 -24.18 8.57 -23.76
C ALA A 12 -23.51 9.94 -23.70
N LEU A 13 -24.07 10.96 -24.35
CA LEU A 13 -23.56 12.33 -24.31
C LEU A 13 -23.61 12.92 -22.90
N ASP A 14 -24.70 12.72 -22.17
CA ASP A 14 -24.84 13.22 -20.80
C ASP A 14 -23.87 12.50 -19.85
N ARG A 15 -23.64 11.19 -20.03
CA ARG A 15 -22.56 10.47 -19.32
C ARG A 15 -21.18 11.01 -19.65
N SER A 16 -20.90 11.27 -20.93
CA SER A 16 -19.62 11.83 -21.37
C SER A 16 -19.35 13.20 -20.75
N LYS A 17 -20.36 14.07 -20.72
CA LYS A 17 -20.27 15.38 -20.05
C LYS A 17 -20.03 15.26 -18.55
N ALA A 18 -20.68 14.29 -17.89
CA ALA A 18 -20.45 14.03 -16.47
C ALA A 18 -19.01 13.56 -16.22
N ILE A 19 -18.47 12.68 -17.07
CA ILE A 19 -17.09 12.22 -17.00
C ILE A 19 -16.12 13.39 -17.20
N GLU A 20 -16.31 14.23 -18.22
CA GLU A 20 -15.46 15.41 -18.46
C GLU A 20 -15.49 16.38 -17.28
N LYS A 21 -16.67 16.59 -16.68
CA LYS A 21 -16.79 17.41 -15.48
C LYS A 21 -15.97 16.84 -14.33
N ASN A 22 -16.10 15.54 -14.06
CA ASN A 22 -15.33 14.87 -13.00
C ASN A 22 -13.83 14.94 -13.27
N LEU A 23 -13.39 14.66 -14.51
CA LEU A 23 -11.97 14.75 -14.90
C LEU A 23 -11.40 16.16 -14.70
N LYS A 24 -12.20 17.19 -14.99
CA LYS A 24 -11.79 18.58 -14.77
C LYS A 24 -11.65 18.89 -13.28
N GLU A 25 -12.59 18.43 -12.45
CA GLU A 25 -12.55 18.61 -11.00
C GLU A 25 -11.36 17.85 -10.36
N ASP A 26 -11.11 16.61 -10.79
CA ASP A 26 -9.96 15.81 -10.38
C ASP A 26 -8.65 16.49 -10.79
N GLY A 27 -8.58 17.04 -12.01
CA GLY A 27 -7.42 17.77 -12.50
C GLY A 27 -7.10 19.02 -11.68
N LEU A 28 -8.11 19.78 -11.25
CA LEU A 28 -7.94 20.95 -10.37
C LEU A 28 -7.47 20.56 -8.97
N THR A 29 -7.93 19.41 -8.46
CA THR A 29 -7.52 18.90 -7.15
C THR A 29 -6.08 18.40 -7.20
N ALA A 30 -5.75 17.57 -8.19
CA ALA A 30 -4.41 17.04 -8.39
C ALA A 30 -3.36 18.13 -8.65
N ALA A 31 -3.74 19.25 -9.26
CA ALA A 31 -2.85 20.40 -9.45
C ALA A 31 -2.46 21.10 -8.14
N LYS A 32 -3.25 20.93 -7.07
CA LYS A 32 -2.96 21.47 -5.73
C LYS A 32 -2.13 20.50 -4.87
N ASP A 33 -2.06 19.24 -5.25
CA ASP A 33 -1.35 18.21 -4.50
C ASP A 33 0.18 18.38 -4.61
N VAL A 34 0.85 18.44 -3.46
CA VAL A 34 2.32 18.43 -3.40
C VAL A 34 2.80 16.99 -3.33
N LYS A 35 3.50 16.52 -4.37
CA LYS A 35 4.04 15.16 -4.43
C LYS A 35 5.47 15.12 -3.89
N LEU A 36 5.70 14.30 -2.88
CA LEU A 36 7.02 14.07 -2.28
C LEU A 36 7.54 12.68 -2.65
N LEU A 37 8.81 12.60 -3.05
CA LEU A 37 9.48 11.33 -3.34
C LEU A 37 10.53 11.04 -2.27
N LEU A 38 10.33 9.94 -1.53
CA LEU A 38 11.31 9.46 -0.55
C LEU A 38 12.26 8.47 -1.21
N LEU A 39 13.54 8.82 -1.28
CA LEU A 39 14.61 7.99 -1.83
C LEU A 39 15.49 7.38 -0.73
N GLY A 40 16.07 6.22 -1.00
CA GLY A 40 16.96 5.52 -0.07
C GLY A 40 17.16 4.06 -0.46
N ALA A 41 18.19 3.42 0.08
CA ALA A 41 18.48 2.00 -0.12
C ALA A 41 17.35 1.09 0.38
N GLY A 42 17.40 -0.20 0.04
CA GLY A 42 16.54 -1.21 0.67
C GLY A 42 16.60 -1.09 2.19
N GLU A 43 15.46 -1.27 2.87
CA GLU A 43 15.38 -1.30 4.34
C GLU A 43 15.79 -0.01 5.07
N SER A 44 16.06 1.09 4.36
CA SER A 44 16.48 2.39 4.94
C SER A 44 15.39 3.13 5.72
N GLY A 45 14.28 2.49 6.06
CA GLY A 45 13.20 3.08 6.86
C GLY A 45 12.19 3.97 6.12
N LYS A 46 12.19 4.02 4.78
CA LYS A 46 11.23 4.82 4.00
C LYS A 46 9.77 4.53 4.36
N SER A 47 9.40 3.25 4.43
CA SER A 47 8.05 2.84 4.83
C SER A 47 7.73 3.21 6.28
N THR A 48 8.74 3.25 7.15
CA THR A 48 8.59 3.68 8.54
C THR A 48 8.27 5.17 8.62
N ILE A 49 8.95 6.01 7.84
CA ILE A 49 8.65 7.45 7.75
C ILE A 49 7.22 7.67 7.28
N VAL A 50 6.78 6.99 6.22
CA VAL A 50 5.39 7.10 5.72
C VAL A 50 4.38 6.68 6.79
N LYS A 51 4.64 5.59 7.54
CA LYS A 51 3.78 5.18 8.65
C LYS A 51 3.73 6.22 9.78
N GLN A 52 4.85 6.89 10.07
CA GLN A 52 4.87 7.97 11.06
C GLN A 52 4.09 9.19 10.59
N MET A 53 4.12 9.54 9.29
CA MET A 53 3.29 10.61 8.75
C MET A 53 1.80 10.32 8.94
N LYS A 54 1.35 9.08 8.71
CA LYS A 54 -0.03 8.65 9.01
C LYS A 54 -0.39 8.77 10.50
N ILE A 55 0.55 8.49 11.41
CA ILE A 55 0.31 8.64 12.86
C ILE A 55 0.20 10.11 13.27
N ILE A 56 1.05 10.99 12.73
CA ILE A 56 1.18 12.37 13.21
C ILE A 56 0.22 13.31 12.48
N HIS A 57 -0.13 13.04 11.21
CA HIS A 57 -0.85 13.98 10.33
C HIS A 57 -2.20 13.44 9.83
N GLU A 58 -2.54 12.18 10.13
CA GLU A 58 -3.85 11.58 9.84
C GLU A 58 -4.43 10.97 11.14
N ASP A 59 -5.49 10.18 11.04
CA ASP A 59 -6.18 9.55 12.18
C ASP A 59 -5.45 8.31 12.75
N GLY A 60 -4.19 8.08 12.37
CA GLY A 60 -3.43 6.88 12.74
C GLY A 60 -3.99 5.60 12.09
N PHE A 61 -3.82 4.46 12.76
CA PHE A 61 -4.22 3.15 12.22
C PHE A 61 -5.56 2.69 12.79
N SER A 62 -6.50 2.41 11.89
CA SER A 62 -7.82 1.88 12.22
C SER A 62 -7.79 0.40 12.62
N GLY A 63 -8.89 -0.10 13.17
CA GLY A 63 -9.04 -1.53 13.49
C GLY A 63 -8.92 -2.43 12.25
N ASP A 64 -9.32 -1.95 11.07
CA ASP A 64 -9.19 -2.70 9.82
C ASP A 64 -7.76 -2.67 9.28
N ASP A 65 -7.03 -1.55 9.44
CA ASP A 65 -5.59 -1.50 9.17
C ASP A 65 -4.86 -2.59 9.99
N VAL A 66 -5.17 -2.70 11.29
CA VAL A 66 -4.56 -3.70 12.18
C VAL A 66 -4.84 -5.13 11.71
N LYS A 67 -6.07 -5.42 11.29
CA LYS A 67 -6.43 -6.74 10.72
C LYS A 67 -5.62 -7.04 9.46
N GLN A 68 -5.40 -6.05 8.60
CA GLN A 68 -4.59 -6.19 7.39
C GLN A 68 -3.09 -6.40 7.70
N TYR A 69 -2.57 -5.78 8.76
CA TYR A 69 -1.17 -5.96 9.16
C TYR A 69 -0.90 -7.29 9.89
N LYS A 70 -1.89 -7.88 10.55
CA LYS A 70 -1.76 -9.14 11.28
C LYS A 70 -1.08 -10.27 10.46
N PRO A 71 -1.50 -10.61 9.23
CA PRO A 71 -0.81 -11.62 8.42
C PRO A 71 0.62 -11.22 8.05
N VAL A 72 0.91 -9.93 7.88
CA VAL A 72 2.27 -9.43 7.61
C VAL A 72 3.18 -9.68 8.82
N VAL A 73 2.69 -9.42 10.04
CA VAL A 73 3.42 -9.71 11.27
C VAL A 73 3.74 -11.20 11.37
N TYR A 74 2.76 -12.08 11.15
CA TYR A 74 2.98 -13.53 11.17
C TYR A 74 3.98 -13.99 10.13
N SER A 75 3.86 -13.49 8.90
CA SER A 75 4.79 -13.80 7.82
C SER A 75 6.22 -13.40 8.18
N ASN A 76 6.40 -12.17 8.67
CA ASN A 76 7.71 -11.67 9.09
C ASN A 76 8.29 -12.50 10.23
N THR A 77 7.51 -12.85 11.26
CA THR A 77 8.00 -13.68 12.38
C THR A 77 8.49 -15.04 11.91
N ILE A 78 7.72 -15.72 11.06
CA ILE A 78 8.10 -17.04 10.54
C ILE A 78 9.34 -16.93 9.64
N GLN A 79 9.37 -15.94 8.74
CA GLN A 79 10.50 -15.72 7.84
C GLN A 79 11.77 -15.37 8.60
N SER A 80 11.70 -14.49 9.61
CA SER A 80 12.83 -14.15 10.47
C SER A 80 13.34 -15.36 11.23
N LEU A 81 12.45 -16.19 11.79
CA LEU A 81 12.86 -17.42 12.49
C LEU A 81 13.55 -18.41 11.53
N ALA A 82 12.98 -18.62 10.34
CA ALA A 82 13.58 -19.48 9.32
C ALA A 82 14.95 -18.95 8.85
N ALA A 83 15.10 -17.63 8.72
CA ALA A 83 16.37 -17.01 8.39
C ALA A 83 17.43 -17.26 9.47
N ILE A 84 17.05 -17.13 10.75
CA ILE A 84 17.93 -17.41 11.90
C ILE A 84 18.37 -18.88 11.89
N VAL A 85 17.43 -19.82 11.76
CA VAL A 85 17.71 -21.26 11.73
C VAL A 85 18.70 -21.61 10.61
N ARG A 86 18.47 -21.12 9.39
CA ARG A 86 19.40 -21.34 8.26
C ARG A 86 20.76 -20.69 8.49
N ALA A 87 20.80 -19.52 9.12
CA ALA A 87 22.04 -18.84 9.45
C ALA A 87 22.85 -19.63 10.49
N MET A 88 22.19 -20.26 11.47
CA MET A 88 22.87 -21.13 12.43
C MET A 88 23.59 -22.28 11.74
N ASP A 89 22.94 -22.96 10.79
CA ASP A 89 23.58 -24.03 10.02
C ASP A 89 24.76 -23.50 9.19
N THR A 90 24.59 -22.35 8.53
CA THR A 90 25.63 -21.71 7.70
C THR A 90 26.85 -21.30 8.53
N LEU A 91 26.63 -20.84 9.76
CA LEU A 91 27.66 -20.39 10.68
C LEU A 91 28.22 -21.53 11.56
N GLY A 92 27.68 -22.74 11.46
CA GLY A 92 28.08 -23.89 12.29
C GLY A 92 27.72 -23.73 13.77
N LEU A 93 26.67 -22.98 14.09
CA LEU A 93 26.20 -22.77 15.46
C LEU A 93 25.30 -23.93 15.89
N GLU A 94 25.66 -24.59 16.99
CA GLU A 94 24.82 -25.64 17.57
C GLU A 94 23.62 -25.07 18.33
N TYR A 95 22.51 -25.81 18.32
CA TYR A 95 21.37 -25.51 19.17
C TYR A 95 21.74 -25.75 20.64
N GLY A 96 21.34 -24.83 21.53
CA GLY A 96 21.53 -25.01 22.97
C GLY A 96 20.76 -26.22 23.54
N ASP A 97 19.67 -26.58 22.87
CA ASP A 97 18.90 -27.79 23.11
C ASP A 97 19.06 -28.72 21.90
N LYS A 98 19.70 -29.88 22.11
CA LYS A 98 20.06 -30.81 21.04
C LYS A 98 18.85 -31.48 20.41
N GLU A 99 17.71 -31.54 21.11
CA GLU A 99 16.47 -32.12 20.58
C GLU A 99 15.80 -31.24 19.51
N ARG A 100 16.23 -29.96 19.40
CA ARG A 100 15.70 -29.01 18.40
C ARG A 100 16.40 -29.07 17.06
N LYS A 101 17.49 -29.84 16.96
CA LYS A 101 18.16 -30.08 15.69
C LYS A 101 17.32 -31.10 14.91
N VAL A 102 16.59 -30.60 13.91
CA VAL A 102 15.77 -31.41 12.99
C VAL A 102 16.65 -32.00 11.89
#